data_AF-C3N690-F1
#
_entry.id   AF-C3N690-F1
#
_cell.length_a   1.000
_cell.length_b   1.000
_cell.length_c   1.000
_cell.angle_alpha   90.00
_cell.angle_beta   90.00
_cell.angle_gamma   90.00
#
_symmetry.space_group_name_H-M   'P 1'
#
loop_
_entity.id
_entity.type
_entity.pdbx_description
1 polymer ?
#
loop_
_entity_poly.entity_id
_entity_poly.type
_entity_poly.pdbx_seq_one_letter_code
_entity_poly.pdbx_strand_id
1 'polypeptide(L)'
;MIYYEVIEKKIIDNVYEIKIANFNVKPKAGQYVSLILPSKAEIPLGVGDYDEGNNKLKLYVESEKLANEIGKRVILKGPLGKPLDFTNVRTIVGIAYGKLYHDLLYPLKIAYQNKIETFAKCIDCKLNYDEPRSIEDADLILVSAPLQLLYGLKVPRKKTLVFNRWVKMNCNLGVCGVCEVKGKLTCIDGPFMRLDDLVD
;
A
#
# COMPACT_ATOMS: atom_id res chain seq x y z
N MET A 1 2.97 24.05 1.21
CA MET A 1 2.67 22.88 0.35
C MET A 1 3.92 22.55 -0.44
N ILE A 2 4.34 21.29 -0.45
CA ILE A 2 5.55 20.86 -1.16
C ILE A 2 5.13 20.28 -2.51
N TYR A 3 5.73 20.81 -3.58
CA TYR A 3 5.53 20.31 -4.94
C TYR A 3 6.64 19.33 -5.29
N TYR A 4 6.27 18.23 -5.94
CA TYR A 4 7.19 17.24 -6.47
C TYR A 4 7.03 17.12 -7.98
N GLU A 5 8.11 16.76 -8.66
CA GLU A 5 8.14 16.64 -10.12
C GLU A 5 7.81 15.21 -10.54
N VAL A 6 6.89 15.06 -11.48
CA VAL A 6 6.59 13.78 -12.13
C VAL A 6 7.56 13.63 -13.31
N ILE A 7 8.49 12.69 -13.17
CA ILE A 7 9.57 12.46 -14.13
C ILE A 7 9.24 11.37 -15.15
N GLU A 8 8.33 10.47 -14.81
CA GLU A 8 7.86 9.41 -15.72
C GLU A 8 6.42 9.03 -15.38
N LYS A 9 5.61 8.81 -16.42
CA LYS A 9 4.27 8.22 -16.32
C LYS A 9 4.15 7.20 -17.44
N LYS A 10 3.91 5.94 -17.10
CA LYS A 10 3.72 4.84 -18.07
C LYS A 10 2.65 3.87 -17.61
N ILE A 11 2.09 3.12 -18.55
CA ILE A 11 1.09 2.09 -18.27
C ILE A 11 1.80 0.73 -18.21
N ILE A 12 1.54 -0.03 -17.15
CA ILE A 12 2.00 -1.41 -16.96
C ILE A 12 0.79 -2.23 -16.50
N ASP A 13 0.44 -3.28 -17.24
CA ASP A 13 -0.67 -4.18 -16.90
C ASP A 13 -1.99 -3.46 -16.53
N ASN A 14 -2.36 -2.44 -17.32
CA ASN A 14 -3.54 -1.59 -17.11
C ASN A 14 -3.56 -0.80 -15.79
N VAL A 15 -2.38 -0.49 -15.24
CA VAL A 15 -2.15 0.40 -14.10
C VAL A 15 -1.09 1.44 -14.49
N TYR A 16 -1.26 2.69 -14.05
CA TYR A 16 -0.29 3.75 -14.32
C TYR A 16 0.83 3.72 -13.26
N GLU A 17 2.05 3.45 -13.68
CA GLU A 17 3.25 3.68 -12.87
C GLU A 17 3.68 5.15 -13.02
N ILE A 18 3.80 5.84 -11.88
CA ILE A 18 4.17 7.25 -11.83
C ILE A 18 5.43 7.39 -10.98
N LYS A 19 6.48 7.93 -11.57
CA LYS A 19 7.73 8.22 -10.86
C LYS A 19 7.81 9.71 -10.53
N ILE A 20 8.14 9.97 -9.28
CA ILE A 20 8.21 11.31 -8.70
C ILE A 20 9.64 11.54 -8.18
N ALA A 21 10.24 12.66 -8.55
CA ALA A 21 11.58 13.06 -8.11
C ALA A 21 11.52 13.98 -6.88
N ASN A 22 12.67 14.07 -6.19
CA ASN A 22 12.90 14.96 -5.05
C ASN A 22 11.98 14.69 -3.85
N PHE A 23 11.50 13.45 -3.71
CA PHE A 23 10.73 13.03 -2.54
C PHE A 23 11.69 12.71 -1.40
N ASN A 24 12.11 13.72 -0.65
CA ASN A 24 13.24 13.62 0.30
C ASN A 24 12.93 12.92 1.64
N VAL A 25 11.74 12.33 1.79
CA VAL A 25 11.35 11.65 3.04
C VAL A 25 11.15 10.17 2.73
N LYS A 26 12.05 9.33 3.23
CA LYS A 26 11.96 7.88 3.00
C LYS A 26 10.69 7.29 3.65
N PRO A 27 9.77 6.70 2.86
CA PRO A 27 8.64 5.97 3.41
C PRO A 27 9.12 4.68 4.09
N LYS A 28 8.44 4.26 5.16
CA LYS A 28 8.61 2.92 5.72
C LYS A 28 7.62 1.94 5.07
N ALA A 29 7.92 0.64 5.18
CA ALA A 29 7.01 -0.41 4.73
C ALA A 29 5.60 -0.22 5.33
N GLY A 30 4.57 -0.34 4.50
CA GLY A 30 3.18 -0.18 4.90
C GLY A 30 2.64 1.25 4.95
N GLN A 31 3.50 2.25 4.81
CA GLN A 31 3.05 3.64 4.71
C GLN A 31 2.55 3.99 3.30
N TYR A 32 1.84 5.11 3.21
CA TYR A 32 1.27 5.63 1.98
C TYR A 32 1.52 7.14 1.85
N VAL A 33 1.14 7.74 0.73
CA VAL A 33 1.14 9.20 0.54
C VAL A 33 -0.25 9.67 0.13
N SER A 34 -0.61 10.91 0.48
CA SER A 34 -1.82 11.57 0.01
C SER A 34 -1.46 12.48 -1.17
N LEU A 35 -2.05 12.20 -2.33
CA LEU A 35 -2.03 13.09 -3.49
C LEU A 35 -3.09 14.18 -3.29
N ILE A 36 -2.64 15.42 -3.23
CA ILE A 36 -3.51 16.57 -3.04
C ILE A 36 -3.84 17.18 -4.40
N LEU A 37 -5.12 17.14 -4.75
CA LEU A 37 -5.71 17.87 -5.86
C LEU A 37 -6.39 19.13 -5.29
N PRO A 38 -5.77 20.33 -5.45
CA PRO A 38 -6.29 21.55 -4.84
C PRO A 38 -7.76 21.79 -5.13
N SER A 39 -8.52 22.14 -4.09
CA SER A 39 -9.96 22.42 -4.15
C SER A 39 -10.84 21.24 -4.61
N LYS A 40 -10.29 20.02 -4.76
CA LYS A 40 -11.04 18.83 -5.18
C LYS A 40 -11.02 17.72 -4.14
N ALA A 41 -9.83 17.17 -3.86
CA ALA A 41 -9.70 15.95 -3.05
C ALA A 41 -8.26 15.73 -2.56
N GLU A 42 -8.15 15.01 -1.45
CA GLU A 42 -6.94 14.29 -1.05
C GLU A 42 -7.14 12.81 -1.33
N ILE A 43 -6.21 12.18 -2.05
CA ILE A 43 -6.33 10.79 -2.50
C ILE A 43 -5.19 9.96 -1.92
N PRO A 44 -5.45 8.98 -1.03
CA PRO A 44 -4.42 8.10 -0.53
C PRO A 44 -3.92 7.17 -1.64
N LEU A 45 -2.60 7.07 -1.79
CA LEU A 45 -1.92 6.18 -2.74
C LEU A 45 -0.84 5.41 -2.00
N GLY A 46 -0.88 4.07 -2.11
CA GLY A 46 0.16 3.20 -1.57
C GLY A 46 1.53 3.50 -2.19
N VAL A 47 2.59 3.38 -1.39
CA VAL A 47 3.96 3.48 -1.90
C VAL A 47 4.27 2.21 -2.70
N GLY A 48 4.55 2.36 -3.99
CA GLY A 48 4.88 1.24 -4.87
C GLY A 48 6.37 0.90 -4.84
N ASP A 49 7.23 1.91 -4.81
CA ASP A 49 8.66 1.77 -4.55
C ASP A 49 9.28 3.09 -4.06
N TYR A 50 10.46 3.02 -3.47
CA TYR A 50 11.29 4.19 -3.15
C TYR A 50 12.78 3.88 -3.41
N ASP A 51 13.41 4.75 -4.21
CA ASP A 51 14.86 4.76 -4.45
C ASP A 51 15.50 5.82 -3.55
N GLU A 52 16.12 5.35 -2.47
CA GLU A 52 16.78 6.18 -1.47
C GLU A 52 18.02 6.89 -2.01
N GLY A 53 18.74 6.28 -2.96
CA GLY A 53 19.96 6.89 -3.52
C GLY A 53 19.66 8.12 -4.38
N ASN A 54 18.45 8.21 -4.95
CA ASN A 54 18.05 9.29 -5.85
C ASN A 54 16.81 10.08 -5.37
N ASN A 55 16.28 9.79 -4.18
CA ASN A 55 15.04 10.39 -3.65
C ASN A 55 13.86 10.30 -4.62
N LYS A 56 13.68 9.13 -5.24
CA LYS A 56 12.60 8.89 -6.21
C LYS A 56 11.52 7.99 -5.62
N LEU A 57 10.29 8.50 -5.62
CA LEU A 57 9.10 7.76 -5.22
C LEU A 57 8.41 7.18 -6.45
N LYS A 58 7.91 5.96 -6.34
CA LYS A 58 7.07 5.33 -7.35
C LYS A 58 5.69 5.05 -6.77
N LEU A 59 4.66 5.48 -7.48
CA LEU A 59 3.25 5.25 -7.16
C LEU A 59 2.58 4.48 -8.29
N TYR A 60 1.53 3.74 -7.96
CA TYR A 60 0.67 3.06 -8.91
C TYR A 60 -0.75 3.61 -8.82
N VAL A 61 -1.35 3.93 -9.97
CA VAL A 61 -2.68 4.51 -10.07
C VAL A 61 -3.52 3.70 -11.04
N GLU A 62 -4.59 3.08 -10.55
CA GLU A 62 -5.49 2.27 -11.39
C GLU A 62 -6.52 3.12 -12.14
N SER A 63 -6.92 4.26 -11.57
CA SER A 63 -7.91 5.14 -12.17
C SER A 63 -7.28 5.95 -13.30
N GLU A 64 -7.72 5.69 -14.53
CA GLU A 64 -7.33 6.48 -15.70
C GLU A 64 -7.66 7.97 -15.52
N LYS A 65 -8.84 8.28 -14.98
CA LYS A 65 -9.24 9.66 -14.67
C LYS A 65 -8.21 10.34 -13.75
N LEU A 66 -7.85 9.68 -12.64
CA LEU A 66 -6.87 10.23 -11.71
C LEU A 66 -5.50 10.37 -12.36
N ALA A 67 -5.06 9.35 -13.10
CA ALA A 67 -3.80 9.38 -13.82
C ALA A 67 -3.74 10.57 -14.79
N ASN A 68 -4.84 10.92 -15.44
CA ASN A 68 -4.94 12.06 -16.36
C ASN A 68 -4.98 13.41 -15.63
N GLU A 69 -5.46 13.46 -14.38
CA GLU A 69 -5.36 14.66 -13.54
C GLU A 69 -3.93 14.89 -12.99
N ILE A 70 -3.09 13.85 -12.96
CA ILE A 70 -1.69 13.97 -12.56
C ILE A 70 -0.87 14.60 -13.70
N GLY A 71 -0.51 15.87 -13.50
CA GLY A 71 0.35 16.64 -14.40
C GLY A 71 1.85 16.46 -14.12
N LYS A 72 2.66 17.40 -14.63
CA LYS A 72 4.13 17.41 -14.45
C LYS A 72 4.58 17.68 -13.01
N ARG A 73 3.70 18.28 -12.20
CA ARG A 73 3.94 18.54 -10.78
C ARG A 73 2.75 18.08 -9.97
N VAL A 74 3.03 17.52 -8.81
CA VAL A 74 2.02 17.05 -7.86
C VAL A 74 2.30 17.59 -6.47
N ILE A 75 1.26 17.74 -5.66
CA ILE A 75 1.39 18.02 -4.24
C ILE A 75 1.18 16.70 -3.52
N LEU A 76 2.18 16.28 -2.75
CA LEU A 76 2.10 15.08 -1.93
C LEU A 76 2.23 15.43 -0.46
N LYS A 77 1.54 14.68 0.37
CA LYS A 77 1.63 14.72 1.82
C LYS A 77 1.94 13.32 2.33
N GLY A 78 2.98 13.20 3.12
CA GLY A 78 3.39 11.94 3.73
C GLY A 78 4.90 11.82 3.89
N PRO A 79 5.39 10.62 4.24
CA PRO A 79 4.61 9.38 4.40
C PRO A 79 3.57 9.45 5.53
N LEU A 80 2.44 8.77 5.35
CA LEU A 80 1.30 8.69 6.27
C LEU A 80 1.00 7.24 6.63
N GLY A 81 0.16 7.05 7.64
CA GLY A 81 -0.19 5.73 8.17
C GLY A 81 0.91 5.12 9.04
N LYS A 82 0.50 4.08 9.76
CA LYS A 82 1.36 3.30 10.65
C LYS A 82 2.29 2.42 9.81
N PRO A 83 3.61 2.45 10.05
CA PRO A 83 4.53 1.52 9.42
C PRO A 83 4.27 0.09 9.90
N LEU A 84 4.53 -0.88 9.04
CA LEU A 84 4.58 -2.29 9.42
C LEU A 84 5.70 -2.53 10.43
N ASP A 85 5.42 -3.39 11.40
CA ASP A 85 6.41 -3.86 12.36
C ASP A 85 6.90 -5.24 11.93
N PHE A 86 8.19 -5.33 11.60
CA PHE A 86 8.85 -6.57 11.23
C PHE A 86 9.68 -7.16 12.37
N THR A 87 9.53 -6.63 13.59
CA THR A 87 10.19 -7.19 14.78
C THR A 87 9.75 -8.63 14.99
N ASN A 88 10.71 -9.55 15.11
CA ASN A 88 10.48 -10.99 15.28
C ASN A 88 9.74 -11.69 14.12
N VAL A 89 9.66 -11.08 12.93
CA VAL A 89 9.11 -11.71 11.73
C VAL A 89 10.25 -12.41 10.98
N ARG A 90 10.16 -13.73 10.83
CA ARG A 90 11.14 -14.54 10.06
C ARG A 90 10.62 -14.88 8.68
N THR A 91 9.32 -15.15 8.58
CA THR A 91 8.67 -15.51 7.32
C THR A 91 7.44 -14.64 7.08
N ILE A 92 7.36 -14.05 5.88
CA ILE A 92 6.24 -13.22 5.44
C ILE A 92 5.64 -13.77 4.14
N VAL A 93 4.30 -13.73 4.06
CA VAL A 93 3.56 -14.11 2.86
C VAL A 93 2.70 -12.95 2.38
N GLY A 94 2.90 -12.52 1.15
CA GLY A 94 2.00 -11.60 0.45
C GLY A 94 0.88 -12.35 -0.28
N ILE A 95 -0.36 -11.88 -0.18
CA ILE A 95 -1.49 -12.38 -0.96
C ILE A 95 -2.13 -11.21 -1.70
N ALA A 96 -2.04 -11.20 -3.02
CA ALA A 96 -2.56 -10.13 -3.85
C ALA A 96 -3.59 -10.63 -4.86
N TYR A 97 -4.55 -9.76 -5.19
CA TYR A 97 -5.58 -10.03 -6.19
C TYR A 97 -5.57 -8.98 -7.29
N GLY A 98 -5.45 -9.44 -8.54
CA GLY A 98 -5.56 -8.63 -9.74
C GLY A 98 -4.67 -7.39 -9.68
N LYS A 99 -5.27 -6.22 -9.95
CA LYS A 99 -4.54 -4.95 -9.98
C LYS A 99 -4.04 -4.47 -8.62
N LEU A 100 -4.50 -5.05 -7.50
CA LEU A 100 -4.16 -4.60 -6.14
C LEU A 100 -2.77 -5.05 -5.66
N TYR A 101 -2.05 -5.83 -6.46
CA TYR A 101 -0.71 -6.33 -6.12
C TYR A 101 0.29 -5.22 -5.78
N HIS A 102 0.11 -4.02 -6.33
CA HIS A 102 1.04 -2.90 -6.13
C HIS A 102 1.10 -2.41 -4.69
N ASP A 103 0.05 -2.64 -3.88
CA ASP A 103 0.04 -2.30 -2.45
C ASP A 103 1.05 -3.14 -1.65
N LEU A 104 1.45 -4.31 -2.19
CA LEU A 104 2.39 -5.24 -1.55
C LEU A 104 3.83 -5.10 -2.06
N LEU A 105 4.07 -4.42 -3.19
CA LEU A 105 5.40 -4.33 -3.80
C LEU A 105 6.44 -3.76 -2.85
N TYR A 106 6.16 -2.58 -2.27
CA TYR A 106 7.12 -1.93 -1.39
C TYR A 106 7.29 -2.66 -0.04
N PRO A 107 6.21 -3.05 0.68
CA PRO A 107 6.35 -3.85 1.90
C PRO A 107 7.16 -5.14 1.73
N LEU A 108 6.89 -5.92 0.69
CA LEU A 108 7.59 -7.19 0.44
C LEU A 108 9.05 -6.95 0.02
N LYS A 109 9.32 -5.88 -0.76
CA LYS A 109 10.70 -5.48 -1.09
C LYS A 109 11.50 -5.17 0.18
N ILE A 110 10.94 -4.38 1.10
CA ILE A 110 11.61 -4.01 2.35
C ILE A 110 11.81 -5.24 3.25
N ALA A 111 10.82 -6.12 3.35
CA ALA A 111 10.95 -7.36 4.12
C ALA A 111 12.10 -8.25 3.56
N TYR A 112 12.12 -8.44 2.24
CA TYR A 112 13.18 -9.19 1.56
C TYR A 112 14.58 -8.57 1.79
N GLN A 113 14.69 -7.24 1.69
CA GLN A 113 15.95 -6.52 1.95
C GLN A 113 16.41 -6.66 3.42
N ASN A 114 15.46 -6.82 4.35
CA ASN A 114 15.73 -7.11 5.76
C ASN A 114 16.02 -8.59 6.04
N LYS A 115 16.24 -9.41 5.00
CA LYS A 115 16.53 -10.85 5.09
C LYS A 115 15.41 -11.68 5.74
N ILE A 116 14.17 -11.21 5.62
CA ILE A 116 12.98 -11.98 6.00
C ILE A 116 12.65 -12.90 4.82
N GLU A 117 12.39 -14.18 5.12
CA GLU A 117 11.96 -15.15 4.12
C GLU A 117 10.62 -14.69 3.53
N THR A 118 10.60 -14.36 2.25
CA THR A 118 9.50 -13.62 1.62
C THR A 118 8.90 -14.43 0.49
N PHE A 119 7.62 -14.76 0.61
CA PHE A 119 6.83 -15.45 -0.41
C PHE A 119 5.67 -14.58 -0.86
N ALA A 120 5.13 -14.86 -2.04
CA ALA A 120 3.88 -14.25 -2.47
C ALA A 120 3.01 -15.21 -3.27
N LYS A 121 1.70 -15.10 -3.06
CA LYS A 121 0.67 -15.73 -3.88
C LYS A 121 -0.13 -14.63 -4.58
N CYS A 122 -0.08 -14.63 -5.90
CA CYS A 122 -0.82 -13.68 -6.73
C CYS A 122 -1.97 -14.39 -7.42
N ILE A 123 -3.20 -13.89 -7.26
CA ILE A 123 -4.38 -14.35 -7.99
C ILE A 123 -4.65 -13.35 -9.10
N ASP A 124 -4.60 -13.79 -10.36
CA ASP A 124 -4.77 -12.94 -11.56
C ASP A 124 -3.78 -11.77 -11.66
N CYS A 125 -2.57 -11.95 -11.14
CA CYS A 125 -1.50 -10.94 -11.15
C CYS A 125 -0.11 -11.58 -11.13
N LYS A 126 0.95 -10.77 -11.14
CA LYS A 126 2.33 -11.23 -11.06
C LYS A 126 3.07 -10.50 -9.94
N LEU A 127 3.64 -11.27 -9.02
CA LEU A 127 4.60 -10.81 -8.02
C LEU A 127 5.86 -11.66 -8.16
N ASN A 128 7.03 -11.04 -8.10
CA ASN A 128 8.31 -11.72 -8.33
C ASN A 128 8.84 -12.35 -7.03
N TYR A 129 8.07 -13.26 -6.46
CA TYR A 129 8.44 -14.04 -5.28
C TYR A 129 7.98 -15.49 -5.47
N ASP A 130 8.66 -16.42 -4.80
CA ASP A 130 8.24 -17.81 -4.78
C ASP A 130 6.88 -17.96 -4.09
N GLU A 131 6.09 -18.94 -4.52
CA GLU A 131 4.85 -19.27 -3.85
C GLU A 131 5.11 -20.00 -2.52
N PRO A 132 4.36 -19.69 -1.45
CA PRO A 132 4.54 -20.36 -0.17
C PRO A 132 4.03 -21.81 -0.23
N ARG A 133 4.73 -22.73 0.44
CA ARG A 133 4.25 -24.12 0.62
C ARG A 133 3.02 -24.20 1.53
N SER A 134 2.97 -23.31 2.52
CA SER A 134 1.95 -23.23 3.57
C SER A 134 1.82 -21.76 3.98
N ILE A 135 0.59 -21.26 4.10
CA ILE A 135 0.34 -19.86 4.50
C ILE A 135 0.29 -19.76 6.02
N GLU A 136 -0.10 -20.86 6.68
CA GLU A 136 -0.33 -21.00 8.11
C GLU A 136 0.96 -20.82 8.94
N ASP A 137 2.08 -21.23 8.35
CA ASP A 137 3.41 -21.19 8.98
C ASP A 137 4.04 -19.79 8.96
N ALA A 138 3.49 -18.84 8.19
CA ALA A 138 3.98 -17.48 8.15
C ALA A 138 3.85 -16.78 9.51
N ASP A 139 4.81 -15.92 9.84
CA ASP A 139 4.74 -15.06 11.03
C ASP A 139 3.84 -13.84 10.76
N LEU A 140 3.86 -13.34 9.52
CA LEU A 140 3.07 -12.21 9.07
C LEU A 140 2.51 -12.47 7.67
N ILE A 141 1.23 -12.17 7.48
CA ILE A 141 0.55 -12.29 6.19
C ILE A 141 0.07 -10.91 5.78
N LEU A 142 0.49 -10.42 4.60
CA LEU A 142 0.04 -9.16 4.04
C LEU A 142 -0.94 -9.45 2.90
N VAL A 143 -2.11 -8.81 2.93
CA VAL A 143 -3.17 -9.04 1.94
C VAL A 143 -3.54 -7.73 1.26
N SER A 144 -3.66 -7.74 -0.06
CA SER A 144 -4.41 -6.71 -0.79
C SER A 144 -5.44 -7.37 -1.70
N ALA A 145 -6.71 -7.19 -1.35
CA ALA A 145 -7.84 -7.86 -1.98
C ALA A 145 -9.10 -6.97 -1.96
N PRO A 146 -10.06 -7.19 -2.89
CA PRO A 146 -11.39 -6.62 -2.79
C PRO A 146 -12.08 -7.03 -1.48
N LEU A 147 -12.85 -6.11 -0.89
CA LEU A 147 -13.54 -6.30 0.40
C LEU A 147 -14.36 -7.61 0.45
N GLN A 148 -15.04 -7.95 -0.64
CA GLN A 148 -15.91 -9.12 -0.72
C GLN A 148 -15.13 -10.44 -0.53
N LEU A 149 -13.88 -10.50 -0.98
CA LEU A 149 -13.05 -11.71 -0.85
C LEU A 149 -12.50 -11.89 0.56
N LEU A 150 -12.42 -10.81 1.36
CA LEU A 150 -11.88 -10.88 2.71
C LEU A 150 -12.75 -11.73 3.65
N TYR A 151 -14.07 -11.70 3.48
CA TYR A 151 -15.00 -12.50 4.29
C TYR A 151 -14.82 -14.01 4.12
N GLY A 152 -14.33 -14.45 2.96
CA GLY A 152 -14.09 -15.86 2.64
C GLY A 152 -12.63 -16.30 2.79
N LEU A 153 -11.73 -15.41 3.21
CA LEU A 153 -10.30 -15.67 3.21
C LEU A 153 -9.92 -16.63 4.34
N LYS A 154 -9.50 -17.84 3.97
CA LYS A 154 -9.04 -18.88 4.91
C LYS A 154 -7.56 -18.67 5.26
N VAL A 155 -7.28 -17.75 6.19
CA VAL A 155 -5.93 -17.46 6.70
C VAL A 155 -5.95 -17.19 8.22
N PRO A 156 -4.82 -17.35 8.93
CA PRO A 156 -4.71 -17.00 10.34
C PRO A 156 -4.94 -15.49 10.62
N ARG A 157 -6.18 -15.11 10.91
CA ARG A 157 -6.63 -13.71 11.00
C ARG A 157 -5.79 -12.80 11.91
N LYS A 158 -5.30 -13.32 13.04
CA LYS A 158 -4.43 -12.59 13.99
C LYS A 158 -3.06 -12.20 13.42
N LYS A 159 -2.56 -12.97 12.46
CA LYS A 159 -1.29 -12.72 11.76
C LYS A 159 -1.48 -11.98 10.43
N THR A 160 -2.73 -11.72 10.05
CA THR A 160 -3.07 -11.15 8.73
C THR A 160 -3.34 -9.67 8.84
N LEU A 161 -2.57 -8.88 8.11
CA LEU A 161 -2.81 -7.46 7.87
C LEU A 161 -3.28 -7.25 6.44
N VAL A 162 -4.38 -6.52 6.27
CA VAL A 162 -4.99 -6.21 4.98
C VAL A 162 -4.79 -4.74 4.68
N PHE A 163 -4.34 -4.41 3.47
CA PHE A 163 -4.35 -3.03 2.98
C PHE A 163 -5.80 -2.60 2.73
N ASN A 164 -6.34 -1.74 3.60
CA ASN A 164 -7.72 -1.28 3.50
C ASN A 164 -7.86 -0.15 2.48
N ARG A 165 -8.52 -0.45 1.35
CA ARG A 165 -8.76 0.50 0.23
C ARG A 165 -10.21 0.99 0.12
N TRP A 166 -11.15 0.37 0.82
CA TRP A 166 -12.59 0.61 0.60
C TRP A 166 -13.14 1.75 1.43
N VAL A 167 -12.40 2.23 2.43
CA VAL A 167 -12.81 3.41 3.19
C VAL A 167 -12.36 4.68 2.53
N LYS A 168 -13.23 5.69 2.59
CA LYS A 168 -12.89 7.04 2.15
C LYS A 168 -11.93 7.66 3.17
N MET A 169 -10.84 8.26 2.69
CA MET A 169 -9.96 9.09 3.51
C MET A 169 -10.01 10.53 3.03
N ASN A 170 -10.43 11.46 3.90
CA ASN A 170 -10.49 12.88 3.58
C ASN A 170 -9.26 13.64 4.08
N CYS A 171 -9.08 13.72 5.41
CA CYS A 171 -7.99 14.51 5.99
C CYS A 171 -6.64 13.77 6.01
N ASN A 172 -6.67 12.43 6.00
CA ASN A 172 -5.51 11.56 6.16
C ASN A 172 -4.67 11.82 7.44
N LEU A 173 -5.28 12.41 8.47
CA LEU A 173 -4.61 12.88 9.70
C LEU A 173 -5.36 12.48 10.97
N GLY A 174 -6.40 11.65 10.87
CA GLY A 174 -7.20 11.21 12.02
C GLY A 174 -8.17 12.26 12.58
N VAL A 175 -8.22 13.47 12.02
CA VAL A 175 -9.03 14.58 12.55
C VAL A 175 -10.52 14.44 12.21
N CYS A 176 -10.85 13.97 11.01
CA CYS A 176 -12.25 14.00 10.52
C CYS A 176 -13.06 12.74 10.83
N GLY A 177 -12.44 11.64 11.25
CA GLY A 177 -13.13 10.36 11.52
C GLY A 177 -13.70 9.60 10.30
N VAL A 178 -13.74 10.19 9.10
CA VAL A 178 -14.35 9.56 7.90
C VAL A 178 -13.82 8.17 7.53
N CYS A 179 -12.56 7.86 7.85
CA CYS A 179 -11.94 6.56 7.56
C CYS A 179 -12.06 5.57 8.72
N GLU A 180 -13.07 5.72 9.57
CA GLU A 180 -13.30 4.86 10.73
C GLU A 180 -13.85 3.49 10.30
N VAL A 181 -13.29 2.42 10.89
CA VAL A 181 -13.76 1.04 10.81
C VAL A 181 -13.61 0.38 12.18
N LYS A 182 -14.72 -0.08 12.76
CA LYS A 182 -14.77 -0.79 14.06
C LYS A 182 -13.96 -0.11 15.19
N GLY A 183 -14.10 1.20 15.32
CA GLY A 183 -13.43 2.06 16.30
C GLY A 183 -12.00 2.47 15.94
N LYS A 184 -11.50 2.16 14.73
CA LYS A 184 -10.13 2.44 14.29
C LYS A 184 -10.09 3.32 13.06
N LEU A 185 -9.09 4.19 12.96
CA LEU A 185 -8.97 5.13 11.85
C LEU A 185 -7.94 4.60 10.85
N THR A 186 -8.36 4.17 9.66
CA THR A 186 -7.44 3.57 8.67
C THR A 186 -6.26 4.49 8.29
N CYS A 187 -6.43 5.81 8.29
CA CYS A 187 -5.32 6.74 8.02
C CYS A 187 -4.27 6.84 9.15
N ILE A 188 -4.60 6.41 10.37
CA ILE A 188 -3.72 6.44 11.54
C ILE A 188 -3.26 5.03 11.92
N ASP A 189 -4.21 4.10 12.05
CA ASP A 189 -3.96 2.72 12.47
C ASP A 189 -3.53 1.81 11.32
N GLY A 190 -3.87 2.18 10.08
CA GLY A 190 -3.56 1.45 8.85
C GLY A 190 -2.51 2.16 7.99
N PRO A 191 -2.53 1.99 6.66
CA PRO A 191 -3.59 1.35 5.86
C PRO A 191 -3.61 -0.17 5.97
N PHE A 192 -2.51 -0.80 6.41
CA PHE A 192 -2.49 -2.21 6.79
C PHE A 192 -3.14 -2.40 8.17
N MET A 193 -4.34 -2.99 8.20
CA MET A 193 -5.09 -3.24 9.42
C MET A 193 -5.33 -4.74 9.60
N ARG A 194 -5.47 -5.23 10.85
CA ARG A 194 -5.72 -6.66 11.06
C ARG A 194 -7.05 -7.06 10.45
N LEU A 195 -7.11 -8.27 9.90
CA LEU A 195 -8.32 -8.79 9.26
C LEU A 195 -9.54 -8.77 10.22
N ASP A 196 -9.33 -9.10 11.50
CA ASP A 196 -10.35 -9.05 12.56
C ASP A 196 -10.93 -7.65 12.81
N ASP A 197 -10.11 -6.61 12.58
CA ASP A 197 -10.55 -5.22 12.77
C ASP A 197 -11.36 -4.71 11.56
N LEU A 198 -11.47 -5.48 10.48
CA LEU A 198 -12.07 -5.05 9.22
C LEU A 198 -13.36 -5.80 8.86
N VAL A 199 -13.34 -7.12 8.99
CA VAL A 199 -14.49 -8.00 8.72
C VAL A 199 -14.73 -8.88 9.94
N ASP A 200 -15.94 -9.41 10.09
CA ASP A 200 -16.25 -10.39 11.15
C ASP A 200 -15.72 -11.80 10.79
#